data_AF-A0A327XSE8-F1
#
_entry.id   AF-A0A327XSE8-F1
#
_cell.length_a   1.000
_cell.length_b   1.000
_cell.length_c   1.000
_cell.angle_alpha   90.00
_cell.angle_beta   90.00
_cell.angle_gamma   90.00
#
_symmetry.space_group_name_H-M   'P 1'
#
loop_
_entity.id
_entity.type
_entity.pdbx_description
1 polymer ?
#
loop_
_entity_poly.entity_id
_entity_poly.type
_entity_poly.pdbx_seq_one_letter_code
_entity_poly.pdbx_strand_id
1 'polypeptide(L)'
;MTLMMDIPGVAPDSVDVSVENRALTVHGTNNAPAPEGYRRIYAEYAPAAFERAFSLPDTLDADGIEASHRDGVLVLTFKKGEAATPKQIKVKAAKGARTNRRTGERNNGTQ
;
A
#
# COMPACT_ATOMS: atom_id res chain seq x y z
N MET A 1 -9.40 -2.76 -12.17
CA MET A 1 -7.97 -2.74 -12.58
C MET A 1 -7.42 -4.14 -12.38
N THR A 2 -6.41 -4.56 -13.14
CA THR A 2 -5.84 -5.90 -13.05
C THR A 2 -4.32 -5.83 -13.02
N LEU A 3 -3.70 -6.61 -12.15
CA LEU A 3 -2.26 -6.84 -12.10
C LEU A 3 -1.98 -8.31 -12.41
N MET A 4 -1.07 -8.57 -13.35
CA MET A 4 -0.67 -9.92 -13.75
C MET A 4 0.82 -10.11 -13.50
N MET A 5 1.19 -11.28 -13.00
CA MET A 5 2.57 -11.62 -12.66
C MET A 5 2.86 -13.06 -13.06
N ASP A 6 3.98 -13.27 -13.75
CA ASP A 6 4.49 -14.61 -14.04
C ASP A 6 5.19 -15.15 -12.79
N ILE A 7 4.65 -16.23 -12.23
CA ILE A 7 5.16 -16.92 -11.04
C ILE A 7 5.23 -18.45 -11.26
N PRO A 8 5.93 -18.91 -12.32
CA PRO A 8 5.93 -20.32 -12.71
C PRO A 8 6.54 -21.22 -11.63
N GLY A 9 5.92 -22.39 -11.43
CA GLY A 9 6.38 -23.42 -10.50
C GLY A 9 6.09 -23.13 -9.01
N VAL A 10 5.40 -22.03 -8.71
CA VAL A 10 4.95 -21.71 -7.35
C VAL A 10 3.59 -22.38 -7.13
N ALA A 11 3.43 -23.12 -6.03
CA ALA A 11 2.14 -23.68 -5.69
C ALA A 11 1.20 -22.58 -5.15
N PRO A 12 -0.13 -22.62 -5.41
CA PRO A 12 -1.04 -21.57 -4.95
C PRO A 12 -1.02 -21.32 -3.44
N ASP A 13 -0.80 -22.36 -2.64
CA ASP A 13 -0.67 -22.31 -1.17
C ASP A 13 0.67 -21.72 -0.69
N SER A 14 1.62 -21.57 -1.60
CA SER A 14 2.95 -21.00 -1.37
C SER A 14 3.04 -19.54 -1.85
N VAL A 15 1.89 -18.90 -2.12
CA VAL A 15 1.76 -17.48 -2.45
C VAL A 15 1.10 -16.75 -1.29
N ASP A 16 1.74 -15.69 -0.80
CA ASP A 16 1.16 -14.74 0.15
C ASP A 16 0.92 -13.40 -0.56
N VAL A 17 -0.27 -12.85 -0.36
CA VAL A 17 -0.64 -11.52 -0.87
C VAL A 17 -1.19 -10.71 0.29
N SER A 18 -0.52 -9.60 0.59
CA SER A 18 -0.87 -8.74 1.72
C SER A 18 -0.95 -7.28 1.29
N VAL A 19 -1.79 -6.50 1.98
CA VAL A 19 -1.87 -5.05 1.81
C VAL A 19 -1.71 -4.37 3.16
N GLU A 20 -0.70 -3.52 3.27
CA GLU A 20 -0.48 -2.68 4.45
C GLU A 20 -0.18 -1.25 4.01
N ASN A 21 -0.85 -0.25 4.58
CA ASN A 21 -0.61 1.17 4.27
C ASN A 21 -0.60 1.48 2.75
N ARG A 22 -1.50 0.84 1.97
CA ARG A 22 -1.59 0.93 0.49
C ARG A 22 -0.40 0.31 -0.26
N ALA A 23 0.53 -0.35 0.41
CA ALA A 23 1.52 -1.21 -0.23
C ALA A 23 0.94 -2.62 -0.36
N LEU A 24 0.75 -3.07 -1.60
CA LEU A 24 0.45 -4.47 -1.93
C LEU A 24 1.77 -5.22 -2.07
N THR A 25 1.97 -6.22 -1.22
CA THR A 25 3.12 -7.12 -1.27
C THR A 25 2.69 -8.49 -1.74
N VAL A 26 3.43 -9.06 -2.68
CA VAL A 26 3.24 -10.41 -3.20
C VAL A 26 4.53 -11.15 -2.94
N HIS A 27 4.44 -12.18 -2.10
CA HIS A 27 5.52 -13.10 -1.80
C HIS A 27 5.17 -14.48 -2.36
N GLY A 28 6.16 -15.17 -2.90
CA GLY A 28 5.99 -16.58 -3.22
C GLY A 28 7.31 -17.31 -3.27
N THR A 29 7.24 -18.62 -3.05
CA THR A 29 8.41 -19.48 -3.09
C THR A 29 8.15 -20.62 -4.06
N ASN A 30 9.04 -20.79 -5.05
CA ASN A 30 9.08 -22.03 -5.80
C ASN A 30 10.05 -23.02 -5.14
N ASN A 31 9.55 -24.22 -4.87
CA ASN A 31 10.38 -25.32 -4.42
C ASN A 31 10.52 -26.29 -5.58
N ALA A 32 11.74 -26.70 -5.86
CA ALA A 32 12.04 -27.67 -6.92
C ALA A 32 12.82 -28.86 -6.35
N PRO A 33 12.24 -29.64 -5.43
CA PRO A 33 12.92 -30.82 -4.88
C PRO A 33 13.16 -31.86 -5.98
N ALA A 34 14.23 -32.64 -5.84
CA ALA A 34 14.39 -33.85 -6.64
C ALA A 34 13.40 -34.91 -6.11
N PRO A 35 12.84 -35.77 -6.99
CA PRO A 35 12.06 -36.91 -6.54
C PRO A 35 12.85 -37.82 -5.61
N GLU A 36 12.15 -38.55 -4.73
CA GLU A 36 12.78 -39.47 -3.78
C GLU A 36 13.64 -40.53 -4.49
N GLY A 37 14.87 -40.73 -4.01
CA GLY A 37 15.84 -41.65 -4.62
C GLY A 37 16.57 -41.08 -5.83
N TYR A 38 16.27 -39.85 -6.26
CA TYR A 38 16.94 -39.19 -7.39
C TYR A 38 17.82 -38.03 -6.93
N ARG A 39 18.94 -37.84 -7.64
CA ARG A 39 19.82 -36.67 -7.48
C ARG A 39 19.72 -35.80 -8.72
N ARG A 40 19.48 -34.50 -8.53
CA ARG A 40 19.49 -33.49 -9.59
C ARG A 40 20.91 -33.37 -10.16
N ILE A 41 21.10 -33.67 -11.45
CA ILE A 41 22.41 -33.60 -12.14
C ILE A 41 22.61 -32.24 -12.82
N TYR A 42 21.52 -31.65 -13.31
CA TYR A 42 21.52 -30.34 -13.98
C TYR A 42 20.20 -29.62 -13.71
N ALA A 43 20.23 -28.30 -13.59
CA ALA A 43 19.05 -27.45 -13.55
C ALA A 43 19.42 -26.02 -13.97
N GLU A 44 18.59 -25.44 -14.84
CA GLU A 44 18.68 -24.03 -15.24
C GLU A 44 17.95 -23.12 -14.25
N TYR A 45 16.86 -23.63 -13.66
CA TYR A 45 16.07 -22.93 -12.65
C TYR A 45 16.36 -23.49 -11.25
N ALA A 46 16.77 -22.61 -10.35
CA ALA A 46 16.96 -22.91 -8.94
C ALA A 46 15.68 -22.56 -8.14
N PRO A 47 15.44 -23.25 -7.01
CA PRO A 47 14.47 -22.79 -6.02
C PRO A 47 14.74 -21.34 -5.64
N ALA A 48 13.70 -20.52 -5.64
CA ALA A 48 13.79 -19.10 -5.33
C ALA A 48 12.52 -18.62 -4.63
N ALA A 49 12.74 -17.72 -3.67
CA ALA A 49 11.69 -16.85 -3.18
C ALA A 49 11.69 -15.56 -4.00
N PHE A 50 10.51 -15.04 -4.29
CA PHE A 50 10.36 -13.73 -4.89
C PHE A 50 9.44 -12.88 -4.02
N GLU A 51 9.74 -11.59 -4.01
CA GLU A 51 8.89 -10.58 -3.39
C GLU A 51 8.77 -9.39 -4.35
N ARG A 52 7.55 -8.89 -4.49
CA ARG A 52 7.24 -7.68 -5.26
C ARG A 52 6.28 -6.82 -4.46
N ALA A 53 6.55 -5.53 -4.43
CA ALA A 53 5.70 -4.55 -3.77
C ALA A 53 5.19 -3.53 -4.81
N PHE A 54 3.92 -3.14 -4.68
CA PHE A 54 3.25 -2.17 -5.54
C PHE A 54 2.48 -1.16 -4.69
N SER A 55 2.58 0.12 -5.03
CA SER A 55 1.74 1.14 -4.41
C SER A 55 0.35 1.14 -5.04
N LEU A 56 -0.69 0.94 -4.22
CA LEU A 56 -2.08 1.00 -4.66
C LEU A 56 -2.58 2.45 -4.68
N PRO A 57 -3.21 2.91 -5.77
CA PRO A 57 -3.91 4.18 -5.79
C PRO A 57 -5.06 4.23 -4.77
N ASP A 58 -5.35 5.42 -4.26
CA ASP A 58 -6.47 5.66 -3.32
C ASP A 58 -7.85 5.34 -3.90
N THR A 59 -7.94 5.23 -5.22
CA THR A 59 -9.19 4.95 -5.94
C THR A 59 -9.52 3.46 -6.03
N LEU A 60 -8.68 2.58 -5.50
CA LEU A 60 -8.93 1.14 -5.47
C LEU A 60 -9.46 0.70 -4.10
N ASP A 61 -10.42 -0.22 -4.14
CA ASP A 61 -10.87 -0.95 -2.97
C ASP A 61 -9.85 -2.05 -2.65
N ALA A 62 -9.20 -1.94 -1.50
CA ALA A 62 -8.19 -2.90 -1.05
C ALA A 62 -8.81 -4.10 -0.33
N ASP A 63 -10.05 -3.99 0.16
CA ASP A 63 -10.73 -5.06 0.90
C ASP A 63 -11.38 -6.06 -0.07
N GLY A 64 -11.77 -5.58 -1.25
CA GLY A 64 -12.41 -6.37 -2.31
C GLY A 64 -11.45 -6.96 -3.36
N ILE A 65 -10.20 -7.25 -3.02
CA ILE A 65 -9.23 -7.85 -3.95
C ILE A 65 -9.57 -9.32 -4.20
N GLU A 66 -9.65 -9.69 -5.48
CA GLU A 66 -9.83 -11.07 -5.92
C GLU A 66 -8.53 -11.59 -6.53
N ALA A 67 -8.11 -12.80 -6.17
CA ALA A 67 -6.89 -13.42 -6.66
C ALA A 67 -7.20 -14.74 -7.37
N SER A 68 -6.53 -14.98 -8.50
CA SER A 68 -6.53 -16.27 -9.17
C SER A 68 -5.13 -16.63 -9.64
N HIS A 69 -4.74 -17.89 -9.46
CA HIS A 69 -3.46 -18.41 -9.91
C HIS A 69 -3.70 -19.64 -10.80
N ARG A 70 -3.30 -19.55 -12.06
CA ARG A 70 -3.48 -20.63 -13.04
C ARG A 70 -2.31 -20.64 -14.02
N ASP A 71 -1.84 -21.83 -14.36
CA ASP A 71 -0.81 -22.05 -15.38
C ASP A 71 0.48 -21.23 -15.15
N GLY A 72 0.82 -20.98 -13.87
CA GLY A 72 2.01 -20.21 -13.48
C GLY A 72 1.83 -18.69 -13.53
N VAL A 73 0.59 -18.18 -13.68
CA VAL A 73 0.29 -16.74 -13.72
C VAL A 73 -0.64 -16.37 -12.58
N LEU A 74 -0.23 -15.41 -11.75
CA LEU A 74 -1.05 -14.80 -10.72
C LEU A 74 -1.74 -13.56 -11.29
N VAL A 75 -3.07 -13.51 -11.14
CA VAL A 75 -3.91 -12.40 -11.55
C VAL A 75 -4.62 -11.85 -10.32
N LEU A 76 -4.39 -10.57 -10.04
CA LEU A 76 -5.08 -9.81 -8.99
C LEU A 76 -6.04 -8.81 -9.64
N THR A 77 -7.32 -8.88 -9.25
CA THR A 77 -8.38 -7.99 -9.74
C THR A 77 -8.82 -7.07 -8.62
N PHE A 78 -8.81 -5.77 -8.92
CA PHE A 78 -9.18 -4.70 -7.99
C PHE A 78 -10.47 -4.05 -8.45
N LYS A 79 -11.39 -3.90 -7.51
CA LYS A 79 -12.59 -3.07 -7.69
C LYS A 79 -12.22 -1.61 -7.47
N LYS A 80 -13.00 -0.74 -8.10
CA LYS A 80 -12.87 0.69 -7.85
C LYS A 80 -13.47 0.95 -6.46
N GLY A 81 -12.71 1.63 -5.60
CA GLY A 81 -13.21 2.10 -4.32
C GLY A 81 -14.27 3.17 -4.50
N GLU A 82 -15.11 3.34 -3.49
CA GLU A 82 -16.03 4.47 -3.45
C GLU A 82 -15.22 5.78 -3.48
N ALA A 83 -15.57 6.70 -4.38
CA ALA A 83 -14.90 7.98 -4.44
C ALA A 83 -15.09 8.71 -3.11
N ALA A 84 -14.00 9.17 -2.50
CA ALA A 84 -14.10 9.97 -1.28
C ALA A 84 -14.93 11.23 -1.56
N THR A 85 -16.10 11.31 -0.95
CA THR A 85 -16.93 12.53 -0.99
C THR A 85 -16.11 13.70 -0.44
N PRO A 86 -16.04 14.84 -1.13
CA PRO A 86 -15.29 16.00 -0.66
C PRO A 86 -15.71 16.37 0.76
N LYS A 87 -14.78 16.29 1.72
CA LYS A 87 -15.05 16.70 3.10
C LYS A 87 -14.97 18.22 3.18
N GLN A 88 -16.11 18.90 3.34
CA GLN A 88 -16.10 20.31 3.71
C GLN A 88 -15.67 20.47 5.18
N ILE A 89 -14.56 21.17 5.40
CA ILE A 89 -14.10 21.53 6.74
C ILE A 89 -14.65 22.91 7.10
N LYS A 90 -15.51 22.98 8.12
CA LYS A 90 -15.98 24.25 8.67
C LYS A 90 -14.86 24.92 9.47
N VAL A 91 -14.38 26.06 8.99
CA VAL A 91 -13.40 26.89 9.71
C VAL A 91 -14.09 27.56 10.90
N LYS A 92 -13.60 27.31 12.11
CA LYS A 92 -14.06 28.01 13.33
C LYS A 92 -13.20 29.26 13.53
N ALA A 93 -13.83 30.40 13.78
CA ALA A 93 -13.12 31.63 14.08
C ALA A 93 -12.25 31.48 15.33
N ALA A 94 -10.97 31.81 15.21
CA ALA A 94 -10.08 31.93 16.37
C ALA A 94 -10.57 33.09 17.24
N LYS A 95 -10.79 32.85 18.53
CA LYS A 95 -11.08 33.93 19.48
C LYS A 95 -9.84 34.81 19.59
N GLY A 96 -9.91 35.99 18.97
CA GLY A 96 -8.84 36.99 19.02
C GLY A 96 -8.51 37.37 20.46
N ALA A 97 -7.24 37.26 20.83
CA ALA A 97 -6.72 37.82 22.06
C ALA A 97 -6.85 39.35 21.98
N ARG A 98 -7.68 39.93 22.86
CA ARG A 98 -7.76 41.39 23.02
C ARG A 98 -6.50 41.87 23.74
N THR A 99 -5.49 42.33 22.99
CA THR A 99 -4.38 43.09 23.57
C THR A 99 -4.86 44.51 23.83
N ASN A 100 -5.20 44.79 25.09
CA ASN A 100 -5.52 46.14 25.55
C ASN A 100 -4.24 46.98 25.61
N ARG A 101 -3.89 47.67 24.52
CA ARG A 101 -2.86 48.72 24.56
C ARG A 101 -3.57 50.05 24.85
N ARG A 102 -3.66 50.40 26.13
CA ARG A 102 -4.07 51.73 26.59
C ARG A 102 -3.10 52.76 26.00
N THR A 103 -3.60 53.59 25.10
CA THR A 103 -2.97 54.87 24.73
C THR A 103 -3.09 55.79 25.94
N GLY A 104 -1.99 56.02 26.64
CA GLY A 104 -1.85 57.07 27.64
C GLY A 104 -1.31 58.32 26.96
N GLU A 105 -2.15 59.35 26.87
CA GLU A 105 -1.82 60.68 26.41
C GLU A 105 -0.71 61.35 27.23
N ARG A 106 -0.03 62.24 26.50
CA ARG A 106 0.90 63.31 26.91
C ARG A 106 0.62 63.88 28.30
N ASN A 107 1.68 64.17 29.04
CA ASN A 107 1.85 65.53 29.55
C ASN A 107 3.32 65.91 29.74
N ASN A 108 3.64 67.07 29.18
CA ASN A 108 4.90 67.79 29.26
C ASN A 108 4.88 68.63 30.55
N GLY A 109 5.96 68.61 31.34
CA GLY A 109 6.05 69.38 32.59
C GLY A 109 7.47 69.41 33.17
N THR A 110 8.11 70.55 32.99
CA THR A 110 9.40 71.06 33.47
C THR A 110 9.73 70.76 34.94
N GLN A 111 10.95 70.27 35.22
CA GLN A 111 12.06 70.98 35.88
C GLN A 111 13.40 70.36 35.47
#